data_AF-A0A660MDA7-F1
#
_entry.id   AF-A0A660MDA7-F1
#
_cell.length_a   1.000
_cell.length_b   1.000
_cell.length_c   1.000
_cell.angle_alpha   90.00
_cell.angle_beta   90.00
_cell.angle_gamma   90.00
#
_symmetry.space_group_name_H-M   'P 1'
#
loop_
_entity.id
_entity.type
_entity.pdbx_description
1 polymer ?
#
loop_
_entity_poly.entity_id
_entity_poly.type
_entity_poly.pdbx_seq_one_letter_code
_entity_poly.pdbx_strand_id
1 'polypeptide(L)'
;ADIDLLTSLLENRQLAGEALPIDPARPPLISKIAYIRHKQQEQRARDAKQERLGQLEPNLKNGVGGLRDYQMLTWLSAYCYHDRSHASLIAKNLMTPGESAGLHESRDALWRIRFALHLGGARQKNTLDFEQQKRLAATFGYRDQRHNLAIEQLMQHYYQHSMRIRRINQRVVSHIEADHQPPQPAVPLTRDYASQHGKLTLRDPASFTQNPNQPWELFQYLQQNPTIREPHPDLVRHIRRHRDSLTNIARRRDADNRRAFLALLAQPGNVHPQLARIHQYGLLYRYIPAFAHITGRMQYDLFHQYTVDQHTLKLIETLDRMVRPDPAYPEAAALLANHKNPALLYLAALFHDIGKGYDGDH
;
A
#
# COMPACT_ATOMS: atom_id res chain seq x y z
N ALA A 1 -29.36 -4.82 -8.02
CA ALA A 1 -28.91 -3.94 -9.11
C ALA A 1 -27.55 -4.41 -9.58
N ASP A 2 -27.33 -4.44 -10.90
CA ASP A 2 -26.00 -4.75 -11.47
C ASP A 2 -25.08 -3.53 -11.30
N ILE A 3 -24.14 -3.62 -10.36
CA ILE A 3 -23.22 -2.52 -10.00
C ILE A 3 -22.09 -2.38 -11.03
N ASP A 4 -21.79 -3.44 -11.78
CA ASP A 4 -20.81 -3.41 -12.86
C ASP A 4 -21.34 -2.63 -14.06
N LEU A 5 -22.63 -2.85 -14.40
CA LEU A 5 -23.33 -2.05 -15.39
C LEU A 5 -23.38 -0.57 -14.97
N LEU A 6 -23.74 -0.29 -13.72
CA LEU A 6 -23.73 1.07 -13.17
C LEU A 6 -22.34 1.74 -13.29
N THR A 7 -21.28 1.00 -12.95
CA THR A 7 -19.91 1.51 -13.07
C THR A 7 -19.54 1.81 -14.51
N SER A 8 -19.96 0.97 -15.45
CA SER A 8 -19.74 1.18 -16.89
C SER A 8 -20.46 2.43 -17.40
N LEU A 9 -21.67 2.71 -16.92
CA LEU A 9 -22.41 3.93 -17.26
C LEU A 9 -21.73 5.20 -16.75
N LEU A 10 -21.03 5.14 -15.61
CA LEU A 10 -20.28 6.30 -15.08
C LEU A 10 -19.14 6.76 -15.99
N GLU A 11 -18.63 5.88 -16.86
CA GLU A 11 -17.58 6.18 -17.84
C GLU A 11 -18.13 6.70 -19.18
N ASN A 12 -19.45 6.95 -19.30
CA ASN A 12 -20.03 7.43 -20.54
C ASN A 12 -19.35 8.73 -21.02
N ARG A 13 -19.13 8.86 -22.32
CA ARG A 13 -18.61 10.09 -22.93
C ARG A 13 -19.34 10.31 -24.25
N GLN A 14 -19.86 11.51 -24.44
CA GLN A 14 -20.40 11.90 -25.71
C GLN A 14 -19.28 12.02 -26.76
N LEU A 15 -19.47 11.36 -27.89
CA LEU A 15 -18.52 11.40 -29.02
C LEU A 15 -18.96 12.38 -30.12
N ALA A 16 -20.28 12.47 -30.36
CA ALA A 16 -20.89 13.36 -31.35
C ALA A 16 -22.37 13.62 -31.00
N GLY A 17 -23.03 14.56 -31.71
CA GLY A 17 -24.46 14.86 -31.59
C GLY A 17 -24.80 15.95 -30.55
N GLU A 18 -26.09 16.12 -30.27
CA GLU A 18 -26.57 17.03 -29.22
C GLU A 18 -26.27 16.47 -27.83
N ALA A 19 -25.84 17.36 -26.92
CA ALA A 19 -25.46 16.98 -25.57
C ALA A 19 -26.67 16.47 -24.78
N LEU A 20 -26.66 15.17 -24.48
CA LEU A 20 -27.59 14.53 -23.56
C LEU A 20 -26.82 14.14 -22.29
N PRO A 21 -26.74 15.04 -21.29
CA PRO A 21 -26.02 14.74 -20.05
C PRO A 21 -26.81 13.70 -19.25
N ILE A 22 -26.42 12.44 -19.37
CA ILE A 22 -26.88 11.37 -18.49
C ILE A 22 -25.87 11.25 -17.35
N ASP A 23 -26.28 11.68 -16.14
CA ASP A 23 -25.56 11.37 -14.91
C ASP A 23 -26.19 10.13 -14.25
N PRO A 24 -25.61 8.93 -14.44
CA PRO A 24 -26.15 7.69 -13.85
C PRO A 24 -26.02 7.65 -12.32
N ALA A 25 -25.36 8.64 -11.70
CA ALA A 25 -25.37 8.83 -10.26
C ALA A 25 -26.56 9.67 -9.76
N ARG A 26 -27.42 10.20 -10.66
CA ARG A 26 -28.59 11.03 -10.31
C ARG A 26 -29.90 10.52 -10.92
N PRO A 27 -30.90 10.14 -10.09
CA PRO A 27 -30.79 9.89 -8.65
C PRO A 27 -29.89 8.67 -8.36
N PRO A 28 -29.30 8.55 -7.16
CA PRO A 28 -28.46 7.40 -6.83
C PRO A 28 -29.28 6.10 -6.84
N LEU A 29 -28.90 5.13 -7.67
CA LEU A 29 -29.61 3.85 -7.80
C LEU A 29 -29.41 2.93 -6.58
N ILE A 30 -28.28 3.07 -5.88
CA ILE A 30 -27.98 2.40 -4.61
C ILE A 30 -27.34 3.40 -3.63
N SER A 31 -27.34 3.08 -2.34
CA SER A 31 -26.67 3.94 -1.36
C SER A 31 -25.17 4.08 -1.67
N LYS A 32 -24.62 5.27 -1.43
CA LYS A 32 -23.19 5.57 -1.68
C LYS A 32 -22.28 4.62 -0.93
N ILE A 33 -22.62 4.29 0.32
CA ILE A 33 -21.90 3.29 1.13
C ILE A 33 -21.94 1.89 0.50
N ALA A 34 -23.09 1.45 -0.03
CA ALA A 34 -23.18 0.16 -0.72
C ALA A 34 -22.28 0.12 -1.96
N TYR A 35 -22.24 1.19 -2.75
CA TYR A 35 -21.35 1.32 -3.90
C TYR A 35 -19.87 1.28 -3.50
N ILE A 36 -19.46 2.07 -2.50
CA ILE A 36 -18.09 2.10 -1.97
C ILE A 36 -17.64 0.70 -1.53
N ARG A 37 -18.47 0.01 -0.71
CA ARG A 37 -18.16 -1.33 -0.20
C ARG A 37 -18.05 -2.36 -1.32
N HIS A 38 -18.92 -2.28 -2.33
CA HIS A 38 -18.86 -3.16 -3.49
C HIS A 38 -17.54 -2.98 -4.27
N LYS A 39 -17.14 -1.73 -4.58
CA LYS A 39 -15.88 -1.45 -5.27
C LYS A 39 -14.65 -1.88 -4.45
N GLN A 40 -14.69 -1.71 -3.13
CA GLN A 40 -13.63 -2.23 -2.26
C GLN A 40 -13.55 -3.77 -2.28
N GLN A 41 -14.69 -4.47 -2.34
CA GLN A 41 -14.73 -5.93 -2.43
C GLN A 41 -14.15 -6.43 -3.76
N GLU A 42 -14.49 -5.77 -4.87
CA GLU A 42 -13.89 -6.07 -6.18
C GLU A 42 -12.37 -5.88 -6.15
N GLN A 43 -11.88 -4.76 -5.58
CA GLN A 43 -10.45 -4.53 -5.44
C GLN A 43 -9.76 -5.62 -4.60
N ARG A 44 -10.34 -5.99 -3.43
CA ARG A 44 -9.81 -7.09 -2.59
C ARG A 44 -9.74 -8.42 -3.36
N ALA A 45 -10.77 -8.74 -4.14
CA ALA A 45 -10.80 -9.97 -4.94
C ALA A 45 -9.71 -9.95 -6.04
N ARG A 46 -9.51 -8.80 -6.71
CA ARG A 46 -8.41 -8.63 -7.67
C ARG A 46 -7.06 -8.77 -7.02
N ASP A 47 -6.82 -8.10 -5.90
CA ASP A 47 -5.56 -8.16 -5.16
C ASP A 47 -5.23 -9.59 -4.75
N ALA A 48 -6.19 -10.32 -4.17
CA ALA A 48 -6.01 -11.71 -3.78
C ALA A 48 -5.70 -12.63 -4.97
N LYS A 49 -6.29 -12.36 -6.14
CA LYS A 49 -5.95 -13.08 -7.37
C LYS A 49 -4.53 -12.79 -7.83
N GLN A 50 -4.07 -11.53 -7.72
CA GLN A 50 -2.72 -11.14 -8.11
C GLN A 50 -1.66 -11.66 -7.15
N GLU A 51 -1.93 -11.67 -5.84
CA GLU A 51 -1.01 -12.25 -4.84
C GLU A 51 -0.70 -13.72 -5.15
N ARG A 52 -1.71 -14.50 -5.58
CA ARG A 52 -1.53 -15.91 -5.97
C ARG A 52 -0.70 -16.12 -7.23
N LEU A 53 -0.67 -15.13 -8.13
CA LEU A 53 0.07 -15.22 -9.39
C LEU A 53 1.54 -14.78 -9.24
N GLY A 54 1.92 -14.23 -8.08
CA GLY A 54 3.23 -13.63 -7.86
C GLY A 54 3.34 -12.22 -8.44
N GLN A 55 4.41 -11.51 -8.08
CA GLN A 55 4.61 -10.12 -8.48
C GLN A 55 5.49 -9.95 -9.71
N LEU A 56 6.32 -10.94 -10.08
CA LEU A 56 7.35 -10.84 -11.12
C LEU A 56 6.82 -10.47 -12.51
N GLU A 57 5.64 -10.97 -12.88
CA GLU A 57 5.00 -10.67 -14.16
C GLU A 57 3.72 -9.87 -13.94
N PRO A 58 3.82 -8.59 -13.53
CA PRO A 58 2.68 -7.86 -13.03
C PRO A 58 1.73 -7.45 -14.15
N ASN A 59 0.45 -7.32 -13.80
CA ASN A 59 -0.56 -6.80 -14.71
C ASN A 59 -0.72 -5.28 -14.55
N LEU A 60 -0.44 -4.52 -15.62
CA LEU A 60 -0.55 -3.05 -15.66
C LEU A 60 -1.96 -2.54 -15.34
N LYS A 61 -2.99 -3.33 -15.66
CA LYS A 61 -4.40 -2.93 -15.52
C LYS A 61 -4.99 -3.40 -14.19
N ASN A 62 -4.97 -4.70 -13.95
CA ASN A 62 -5.66 -5.35 -12.83
C ASN A 62 -4.75 -5.65 -11.64
N GLY A 63 -3.43 -5.42 -11.77
CA GLY A 63 -2.44 -5.58 -10.71
C GLY A 63 -2.71 -4.68 -9.50
N VAL A 64 -2.13 -5.04 -8.36
CA VAL A 64 -2.12 -4.18 -7.16
C VAL A 64 -1.43 -2.87 -7.54
N GLY A 65 -2.09 -1.73 -7.32
CA GLY A 65 -1.55 -0.42 -7.76
C GLY A 65 -1.60 -0.18 -9.28
N GLY A 66 -2.32 -1.03 -10.03
CA GLY A 66 -2.52 -0.87 -11.47
C GLY A 66 -3.56 0.20 -11.84
N LEU A 67 -3.86 0.30 -13.14
CA LEU A 67 -4.80 1.29 -13.67
C LEU A 67 -6.22 1.17 -13.09
N ARG A 68 -6.66 -0.02 -12.66
CA ARG A 68 -7.96 -0.22 -12.02
C ARG A 68 -8.03 0.44 -10.63
N ASP A 69 -6.93 0.48 -9.88
CA ASP A 69 -6.88 1.17 -8.59
C ASP A 69 -6.92 2.70 -8.79
N TYR A 70 -6.32 3.21 -9.88
CA TYR A 70 -6.51 4.61 -10.29
C TYR A 70 -7.98 4.89 -10.66
N GLN A 71 -8.57 4.06 -11.53
CA GLN A 71 -9.95 4.24 -12.01
C GLN A 71 -10.99 4.16 -10.89
N MET A 72 -10.74 3.35 -9.86
CA MET A 72 -11.58 3.28 -8.68
C MET A 72 -11.81 4.66 -8.05
N LEU A 73 -10.79 5.52 -7.98
CA LEU A 73 -10.93 6.87 -7.43
C LEU A 73 -11.83 7.73 -8.32
N THR A 74 -11.69 7.63 -9.64
CA THR A 74 -12.57 8.30 -10.60
C THR A 74 -14.02 7.83 -10.46
N TRP A 75 -14.26 6.52 -10.33
CA TRP A 75 -15.60 5.96 -10.18
C TRP A 75 -16.26 6.37 -8.87
N LEU A 76 -15.53 6.28 -7.75
CA LEU A 76 -16.05 6.73 -6.46
C LEU A 76 -16.31 8.23 -6.47
N SER A 77 -15.42 9.03 -7.07
CA SER A 77 -15.63 10.47 -7.17
C SER A 77 -16.87 10.82 -8.00
N ALA A 78 -17.02 10.17 -9.16
CA ALA A 78 -18.16 10.37 -10.04
C ALA A 78 -19.48 9.98 -9.34
N TYR A 79 -19.52 8.82 -8.67
CA TYR A 79 -20.74 8.33 -8.03
C TYR A 79 -21.10 9.11 -6.76
N CYS A 80 -20.11 9.44 -5.92
CA CYS A 80 -20.35 10.05 -4.63
C CYS A 80 -20.48 11.57 -4.69
N TYR A 81 -19.77 12.21 -5.61
CA TYR A 81 -19.62 13.67 -5.66
C TYR A 81 -19.99 14.29 -7.02
N HIS A 82 -20.41 13.48 -8.00
CA HIS A 82 -20.77 13.96 -9.35
C HIS A 82 -19.60 14.66 -10.06
N ASP A 83 -18.38 14.26 -9.72
CA ASP A 83 -17.15 14.84 -10.26
C ASP A 83 -16.24 13.74 -10.79
N ARG A 84 -15.97 13.79 -12.09
CA ARG A 84 -15.04 12.86 -12.77
C ARG A 84 -13.58 13.28 -12.64
N SER A 85 -13.33 14.47 -12.11
CA SER A 85 -12.00 14.96 -11.74
C SER A 85 -11.71 14.68 -10.26
N HIS A 86 -10.54 15.13 -9.79
CA HIS A 86 -10.19 15.09 -8.36
C HIS A 86 -10.57 16.38 -7.61
N ALA A 87 -11.24 17.34 -8.26
CA ALA A 87 -11.49 18.66 -7.69
C ALA A 87 -12.35 18.60 -6.42
N SER A 88 -13.44 17.83 -6.43
CA SER A 88 -14.32 17.62 -5.28
C SER A 88 -13.62 16.91 -4.14
N LEU A 89 -12.76 15.92 -4.46
CA LEU A 89 -11.97 15.21 -3.44
C LEU A 89 -10.99 16.14 -2.74
N ILE A 90 -10.39 17.09 -3.48
CA ILE A 90 -9.49 18.10 -2.94
C ILE A 90 -10.27 19.12 -2.11
N ALA A 91 -11.36 19.67 -2.64
CA ALA A 91 -12.19 20.65 -1.95
C ALA A 91 -12.73 20.13 -0.60
N LYS A 92 -13.03 18.83 -0.52
CA LYS A 92 -13.47 18.16 0.71
C LYS A 92 -12.33 17.69 1.62
N ASN A 93 -11.07 18.03 1.31
CA ASN A 93 -9.89 17.55 2.04
C ASN A 93 -9.83 16.01 2.15
N LEU A 94 -10.30 15.26 1.15
CA LEU A 94 -10.20 13.79 1.09
C LEU A 94 -8.93 13.35 0.36
N MET A 95 -8.46 14.19 -0.56
CA MET A 95 -7.22 14.05 -1.33
C MET A 95 -6.44 15.37 -1.28
N THR A 96 -5.11 15.33 -1.24
CA THR A 96 -4.28 16.55 -1.37
C THR A 96 -3.95 16.85 -2.84
N PRO A 97 -3.64 18.11 -3.20
CA PRO A 97 -3.17 18.43 -4.54
C PRO A 97 -1.93 17.63 -4.97
N GLY A 98 -0.99 17.41 -4.05
CA GLY A 98 0.21 16.59 -4.30
C GLY A 98 -0.11 15.11 -4.54
N GLU A 99 -1.15 14.57 -3.90
CA GLU A 99 -1.63 13.21 -4.21
C GLU A 99 -2.26 13.12 -5.59
N SER A 100 -3.07 14.11 -5.96
CA SER A 100 -3.67 14.18 -7.29
C SER A 100 -2.59 14.24 -8.38
N ALA A 101 -1.60 15.12 -8.21
CA ALA A 101 -0.45 15.23 -9.12
C ALA A 101 0.36 13.93 -9.19
N GLY A 102 0.68 13.35 -8.04
CA GLY A 102 1.42 12.08 -7.97
C GLY A 102 0.67 10.89 -8.57
N LEU A 103 -0.67 10.86 -8.49
CA LEU A 103 -1.51 9.86 -9.16
C LEU A 103 -1.49 10.03 -10.68
N HIS A 104 -1.60 11.26 -11.19
CA HIS A 104 -1.52 11.53 -12.62
C HIS A 104 -0.16 11.13 -13.19
N GLU A 105 0.93 11.50 -12.52
CA GLU A 105 2.29 11.11 -12.91
C GLU A 105 2.43 9.58 -12.99
N SER A 106 1.96 8.85 -11.95
CA SER A 106 2.01 7.39 -11.97
C SER A 106 1.10 6.75 -13.03
N ARG A 107 -0.08 7.31 -13.27
CA ARG A 107 -0.96 6.88 -14.36
C ARG A 107 -0.25 7.03 -15.71
N ASP A 108 0.39 8.16 -15.94
CA ASP A 108 1.06 8.45 -17.20
C ASP A 108 2.26 7.53 -17.42
N ALA A 109 3.02 7.20 -16.37
CA ALA A 109 4.06 6.19 -16.43
C ALA A 109 3.50 4.80 -16.82
N LEU A 110 2.45 4.34 -16.16
CA LEU A 110 1.79 3.07 -16.50
C LEU A 110 1.20 3.08 -17.91
N TRP A 111 0.65 4.21 -18.37
CA TRP A 111 0.17 4.38 -19.74
C TRP A 111 1.27 4.32 -20.78
N ARG A 112 2.44 4.94 -20.53
CA ARG A 112 3.59 4.85 -21.44
C ARG A 112 4.08 3.41 -21.56
N ILE A 113 4.23 2.70 -20.43
CA ILE A 113 4.62 1.28 -20.43
C ILE A 113 3.58 0.44 -21.18
N ARG A 114 2.29 0.67 -20.88
CA ARG A 114 1.19 -0.05 -21.55
C ARG A 114 1.14 0.26 -23.05
N PHE A 115 1.37 1.50 -23.46
CA PHE A 115 1.40 1.88 -24.87
C PHE A 115 2.54 1.17 -25.60
N ALA A 116 3.76 1.23 -25.06
CA ALA A 116 4.92 0.53 -25.61
C ALA A 116 4.72 -0.99 -25.68
N LEU A 117 4.03 -1.58 -24.70
CA LEU A 117 3.65 -3.00 -24.71
C LEU A 117 2.80 -3.35 -25.94
N HIS A 118 1.89 -2.47 -26.35
CA HIS A 118 0.98 -2.69 -27.48
C HIS A 118 1.57 -2.29 -28.83
N LEU A 119 2.64 -1.47 -28.89
CA LEU A 119 3.27 -1.06 -30.17
C LEU A 119 3.77 -2.25 -31.00
N GLY A 120 4.11 -3.37 -30.37
CA GLY A 120 4.66 -4.55 -31.03
C GLY A 120 3.73 -5.75 -31.16
N GLY A 121 2.40 -5.59 -31.04
CA GLY A 121 1.46 -6.72 -31.21
C GLY A 121 -0.01 -6.32 -31.30
N ALA A 122 -0.80 -7.07 -32.07
CA ALA A 122 -2.22 -6.82 -32.30
C ALA A 122 -3.16 -7.29 -31.15
N ARG A 123 -2.63 -7.97 -30.12
CA ARG A 123 -3.42 -8.51 -29.01
C ARG A 123 -3.42 -7.57 -27.81
N GLN A 124 -4.57 -7.51 -27.13
CA GLN A 124 -4.70 -6.85 -25.83
C GLN A 124 -3.82 -7.56 -24.79
N LYS A 125 -2.64 -7.02 -24.52
CA LYS A 125 -1.70 -7.56 -23.52
C LYS A 125 -1.54 -6.56 -22.39
N ASN A 126 -1.79 -7.00 -21.15
CA ASN A 126 -1.65 -6.15 -19.97
C ASN A 126 -0.63 -6.69 -18.96
N THR A 127 -0.09 -7.88 -19.19
CA THR A 127 0.91 -8.52 -18.33
C THR A 127 2.30 -8.22 -18.87
N LEU A 128 3.20 -7.79 -17.98
CA LEU A 128 4.61 -7.65 -18.25
C LEU A 128 5.31 -8.97 -17.99
N ASP A 129 5.24 -9.93 -18.92
CA ASP A 129 6.06 -11.14 -18.83
C ASP A 129 7.55 -10.83 -19.06
N PHE A 130 8.43 -11.75 -18.71
CA PHE A 130 9.89 -11.53 -18.79
C PHE A 130 10.39 -11.12 -20.18
N GLU A 131 9.81 -11.68 -21.24
CA GLU A 131 10.14 -11.31 -22.62
C GLU A 131 9.78 -9.84 -22.89
N GLN A 132 8.59 -9.42 -22.47
CA GLN A 132 8.16 -8.03 -22.59
C GLN A 132 9.01 -7.10 -21.74
N GLN A 133 9.38 -7.49 -20.52
CA GLN A 133 10.21 -6.68 -19.65
C GLN A 133 11.56 -6.40 -20.31
N LYS A 134 12.22 -7.43 -20.87
CA LYS A 134 13.49 -7.28 -21.61
C LYS A 134 13.34 -6.35 -22.81
N ARG A 135 12.30 -6.56 -23.62
CA ARG A 135 12.04 -5.73 -24.81
C ARG A 135 11.79 -4.27 -24.43
N LEU A 136 10.91 -4.04 -23.45
CA LEU A 136 10.54 -2.70 -23.01
C LEU A 136 11.70 -1.98 -22.33
N ALA A 137 12.55 -2.69 -21.59
CA ALA A 137 13.74 -2.09 -20.98
C ALA A 137 14.62 -1.45 -22.06
N ALA A 138 14.84 -2.16 -23.17
CA ALA A 138 15.54 -1.63 -24.33
C ALA A 138 14.79 -0.47 -25.01
N THR A 139 13.46 -0.58 -25.21
CA THR A 139 12.63 0.51 -25.78
C THR A 139 12.72 1.81 -24.99
N PHE A 140 12.75 1.72 -23.65
CA PHE A 140 12.88 2.88 -22.77
C PHE A 140 14.33 3.36 -22.58
N GLY A 141 15.31 2.71 -23.22
CA GLY A 141 16.72 3.10 -23.20
C GLY A 141 17.48 2.71 -21.92
N TYR A 142 16.93 1.82 -21.11
CA TYR A 142 17.66 1.26 -19.97
C TYR A 142 18.83 0.41 -20.46
N ARG A 143 19.96 0.49 -19.75
CA ARG A 143 21.19 -0.26 -20.04
C ARG A 143 21.65 -0.99 -18.80
N ASP A 144 22.20 -2.19 -18.98
CA ASP A 144 22.71 -2.97 -17.86
C ASP A 144 23.81 -2.19 -17.13
N GLN A 145 23.69 -2.18 -15.80
CA GLN A 145 24.68 -1.65 -14.88
C GLN A 145 25.18 -2.80 -14.00
N ARG A 146 26.34 -2.62 -13.37
CA ARG A 146 27.02 -3.66 -12.59
C ARG A 146 26.14 -4.36 -11.53
N HIS A 147 25.17 -3.66 -10.93
CA HIS A 147 24.27 -4.18 -9.88
C HIS A 147 22.79 -3.82 -10.09
N ASN A 148 22.43 -3.48 -11.32
CA ASN A 148 21.06 -3.09 -11.66
C ASN A 148 20.84 -3.34 -13.15
N LEU A 149 20.28 -4.51 -13.49
CA LEU A 149 20.02 -4.87 -14.88
C LEU A 149 19.01 -3.91 -15.51
N ALA A 150 19.03 -3.74 -16.83
CA ALA A 150 18.09 -2.87 -17.52
C ALA A 150 16.62 -3.24 -17.21
N ILE A 151 16.35 -4.55 -17.07
CA ILE A 151 15.05 -5.08 -16.67
C ILE A 151 14.70 -4.63 -15.25
N GLU A 152 15.62 -4.79 -14.30
CA GLU A 152 15.42 -4.39 -12.91
C GLU A 152 15.17 -2.89 -12.77
N GLN A 153 15.86 -2.06 -13.57
CA GLN A 153 15.62 -0.61 -13.64
C GLN A 153 14.19 -0.29 -14.11
N LEU A 154 13.74 -0.91 -15.21
CA LEU A 154 12.37 -0.74 -15.70
C LEU A 154 11.34 -1.20 -14.66
N MET A 155 11.57 -2.36 -14.05
CA MET A 155 10.65 -2.94 -13.09
C MET A 155 10.61 -2.12 -11.80
N GLN A 156 11.74 -1.61 -11.33
CA GLN A 156 11.80 -0.68 -10.20
C GLN A 156 10.99 0.58 -10.47
N HIS A 157 11.15 1.19 -11.66
CA HIS A 157 10.36 2.35 -12.08
C HIS A 157 8.85 2.03 -12.10
N TYR A 158 8.46 0.87 -12.64
CA TYR A 158 7.07 0.39 -12.60
C TYR A 158 6.54 0.24 -11.15
N TYR A 159 7.25 -0.47 -10.27
CA TYR A 159 6.78 -0.72 -8.90
C TYR A 159 6.73 0.56 -8.07
N GLN A 160 7.64 1.52 -8.29
CA GLN A 160 7.57 2.82 -7.62
C GLN A 160 6.25 3.54 -7.94
N HIS A 161 5.83 3.57 -9.21
CA HIS A 161 4.57 4.18 -9.61
C HIS A 161 3.35 3.38 -9.16
N SER A 162 3.39 2.06 -9.28
CA SER A 162 2.34 1.16 -8.82
C SER A 162 2.11 1.30 -7.31
N MET A 163 3.17 1.30 -6.50
CA MET A 163 3.09 1.48 -5.05
C MET A 163 2.57 2.87 -4.67
N ARG A 164 2.91 3.92 -5.44
CA ARG A 164 2.34 5.25 -5.24
C ARG A 164 0.82 5.23 -5.47
N ILE A 165 0.34 4.63 -6.58
CA ILE A 165 -1.09 4.47 -6.86
C ILE A 165 -1.77 3.72 -5.72
N ARG A 166 -1.24 2.55 -5.34
CA ARG A 166 -1.79 1.72 -4.26
C ARG A 166 -1.96 2.50 -2.96
N ARG A 167 -0.89 3.19 -2.52
CA ARG A 167 -0.86 3.96 -1.27
C ARG A 167 -1.81 5.15 -1.27
N ILE A 168 -2.02 5.80 -2.41
CA ILE A 168 -2.97 6.92 -2.50
C ILE A 168 -4.39 6.38 -2.58
N ASN A 169 -4.64 5.37 -3.43
CA ASN A 169 -5.94 4.72 -3.57
C ASN A 169 -6.48 4.25 -2.20
N GLN A 170 -5.72 3.43 -1.46
CA GLN A 170 -6.18 2.90 -0.16
C GLN A 170 -6.64 4.02 0.78
N ARG A 171 -5.85 5.09 0.88
CA ARG A 171 -6.14 6.19 1.80
C ARG A 171 -7.32 7.04 1.33
N VAL A 172 -7.37 7.42 0.06
CA VAL A 172 -8.47 8.25 -0.47
C VAL A 172 -9.77 7.47 -0.41
N VAL A 173 -9.77 6.18 -0.76
CA VAL A 173 -10.93 5.29 -0.61
C VAL A 173 -11.40 5.25 0.85
N SER A 174 -10.48 5.13 1.83
CA SER A 174 -10.86 5.17 3.24
C SER A 174 -11.42 6.52 3.68
N HIS A 175 -10.92 7.65 3.16
CA HIS A 175 -11.50 8.97 3.41
C HIS A 175 -12.89 9.13 2.80
N ILE A 176 -13.09 8.67 1.55
CA ILE A 176 -14.39 8.68 0.89
C ILE A 176 -15.39 7.83 1.69
N GLU A 177 -14.98 6.66 2.19
CA GLU A 177 -15.82 5.85 3.06
C GLU A 177 -16.21 6.59 4.34
N ALA A 178 -15.23 7.20 5.03
CA ALA A 178 -15.47 7.94 6.27
C ALA A 178 -16.41 9.15 6.07
N ASP A 179 -16.26 9.89 4.97
CA ASP A 179 -17.11 11.04 4.60
C ASP A 179 -18.59 10.66 4.37
N HIS A 180 -18.86 9.38 4.07
CA HIS A 180 -20.21 8.88 3.85
C HIS A 180 -20.78 8.08 5.02
N GLN A 181 -20.02 7.91 6.10
CA GLN A 181 -20.53 7.29 7.31
C GLN A 181 -21.30 8.33 8.15
N PRO A 182 -22.34 7.91 8.87
CA PRO A 182 -23.05 8.81 9.77
C PRO A 182 -22.07 9.38 10.81
N PRO A 183 -22.21 10.65 11.21
CA PRO A 183 -21.37 11.24 12.24
C PRO A 183 -21.41 10.38 13.52
N GLN A 184 -20.25 9.93 13.98
CA GLN A 184 -20.09 9.22 15.23
C GLN A 184 -19.05 9.95 16.08
N PRO A 185 -19.38 10.32 17.34
CA PRO A 185 -18.39 10.94 18.22
C PRO A 185 -17.26 9.95 18.51
N ALA A 186 -16.03 10.46 18.61
CA ALA A 186 -14.90 9.64 18.98
C ALA A 186 -15.03 9.20 20.44
N VAL A 187 -14.93 7.89 20.69
CA VAL A 187 -14.98 7.30 22.03
C VAL A 187 -13.56 7.26 22.59
N PRO A 188 -13.25 7.95 23.70
CA PRO A 188 -11.91 7.91 24.30
C PRO A 188 -11.50 6.49 24.68
N LEU A 189 -10.26 6.12 24.35
CA LEU A 189 -9.68 4.82 24.69
C LEU A 189 -8.56 4.97 25.74
N THR A 190 -7.70 5.97 25.53
CA THR A 190 -6.60 6.32 26.42
C THR A 190 -6.50 7.84 26.54
N ARG A 191 -5.45 8.34 27.19
CA ARG A 191 -5.12 9.77 27.18
C ARG A 191 -4.91 10.30 25.76
N ASP A 192 -4.27 9.51 24.89
CA ASP A 192 -3.78 9.97 23.59
C ASP A 192 -4.66 9.47 22.43
N TYR A 193 -5.38 8.35 22.62
CA TYR A 193 -6.17 7.68 21.58
C TYR A 193 -7.67 7.67 21.83
N ALA A 194 -8.43 7.67 20.74
CA ALA A 194 -9.87 7.44 20.70
C ALA A 194 -10.24 6.48 19.56
N SER A 195 -11.44 5.91 19.62
CA SER A 195 -12.02 5.10 18.55
C SER A 195 -13.10 5.89 17.83
N GLN A 196 -13.02 5.94 16.51
CA GLN A 196 -14.06 6.50 15.65
C GLN A 196 -14.38 5.50 14.55
N HIS A 197 -15.66 5.08 14.47
CA HIS A 197 -16.12 4.01 13.56
C HIS A 197 -15.28 2.73 13.64
N GLY A 198 -14.83 2.36 14.85
CA GLY A 198 -13.98 1.20 15.08
C GLY A 198 -12.52 1.35 14.61
N LYS A 199 -12.11 2.57 14.24
CA LYS A 199 -10.74 2.90 13.81
C LYS A 199 -10.04 3.78 14.85
N LEU A 200 -8.73 3.59 15.00
CA LEU A 200 -7.92 4.36 15.96
C LEU A 200 -7.72 5.80 15.47
N THR A 201 -8.03 6.78 16.30
CA THR A 201 -7.76 8.20 16.01
C THR A 201 -7.07 8.88 17.19
N LEU A 202 -6.52 10.06 16.95
CA LEU A 202 -5.85 10.85 17.99
C LEU A 202 -6.85 11.77 18.68
N ARG A 203 -6.70 11.91 19.99
CA ARG A 203 -7.44 12.92 20.77
C ARG A 203 -6.87 14.32 20.56
N ASP A 204 -5.55 14.41 20.51
CA ASP A 204 -4.84 15.64 20.16
C ASP A 204 -3.72 15.35 19.14
N PRO A 205 -3.94 15.65 17.85
CA PRO A 205 -2.91 15.51 16.82
C PRO A 205 -1.64 16.33 17.05
N ALA A 206 -1.70 17.46 17.78
CA ALA A 206 -0.51 18.27 18.03
C ALA A 206 0.46 17.54 18.98
N SER A 207 -0.07 16.94 20.05
CA SER A 207 0.72 16.14 21.00
C SER A 207 1.47 14.98 20.33
N PHE A 208 0.93 14.41 19.25
CA PHE A 208 1.53 13.25 18.58
C PHE A 208 2.90 13.54 17.99
N THR A 209 3.08 14.73 17.44
CA THR A 209 4.35 15.12 16.83
C THR A 209 5.40 15.53 17.88
N GLN A 210 4.95 15.94 19.06
CA GLN A 210 5.83 16.39 20.15
C GLN A 210 6.43 15.20 20.90
N ASN A 211 5.64 14.13 21.12
CA ASN A 211 6.12 12.92 21.80
C ASN A 211 7.11 12.11 20.91
N PRO A 212 8.35 11.87 21.36
CA PRO A 212 9.34 11.05 20.65
C PRO A 212 8.91 9.64 20.28
N ASN A 213 8.16 9.00 21.16
CA ASN A 213 7.92 7.56 21.10
C ASN A 213 6.55 7.23 20.48
N GLN A 214 5.72 8.23 20.22
CA GLN A 214 4.34 8.02 19.82
C GLN A 214 4.10 7.19 18.55
N PRO A 215 4.95 7.19 17.49
CA PRO A 215 4.71 6.27 16.38
C PRO A 215 4.79 4.81 16.84
N TRP A 216 5.69 4.45 17.75
CA TRP A 216 5.81 3.08 18.25
C TRP A 216 4.71 2.72 19.23
N GLU A 217 4.36 3.63 20.14
CA GLU A 217 3.24 3.45 21.06
C GLU A 217 1.92 3.21 20.31
N LEU A 218 1.71 3.89 19.18
CA LEU A 218 0.55 3.66 18.30
C LEU A 218 0.52 2.22 17.78
N PHE A 219 1.62 1.75 17.20
CA PHE A 219 1.67 0.41 16.60
C PHE A 219 1.61 -0.68 17.67
N GLN A 220 2.23 -0.48 18.83
CA GLN A 220 2.11 -1.37 19.99
C GLN A 220 0.67 -1.39 20.51
N TYR A 221 0.01 -0.24 20.59
CA TYR A 221 -1.40 -0.18 20.99
C TYR A 221 -2.27 -1.00 20.03
N LEU A 222 -2.10 -0.86 18.72
CA LEU A 222 -2.81 -1.68 17.73
C LEU A 222 -2.46 -3.17 17.82
N GLN A 223 -1.23 -3.51 18.24
CA GLN A 223 -0.79 -4.89 18.43
C GLN A 223 -1.48 -5.54 19.64
N GLN A 224 -1.71 -4.78 20.70
CA GLN A 224 -2.32 -5.24 21.96
C GLN A 224 -3.85 -5.18 21.94
N ASN A 225 -4.46 -4.40 21.04
CA ASN A 225 -5.90 -4.16 20.99
C ASN A 225 -6.50 -4.63 19.64
N PRO A 226 -6.66 -5.95 19.42
CA PRO A 226 -7.09 -6.50 18.13
C PRO A 226 -8.54 -6.15 17.74
N THR A 227 -9.33 -5.62 18.67
CA THR A 227 -10.67 -5.07 18.40
C THR A 227 -10.61 -3.84 17.49
N ILE A 228 -9.50 -3.08 17.53
CA ILE A 228 -9.27 -1.91 16.69
C ILE A 228 -8.34 -2.31 15.55
N ARG A 229 -8.93 -2.61 14.40
CA ARG A 229 -8.20 -3.24 13.31
C ARG A 229 -7.31 -2.28 12.55
N GLU A 230 -7.69 -1.01 12.42
CA GLU A 230 -7.02 -0.06 11.54
C GLU A 230 -7.00 1.37 12.11
N PRO A 231 -5.98 2.18 11.77
CA PRO A 231 -6.02 3.62 12.03
C PRO A 231 -7.06 4.34 11.19
N HIS A 232 -7.63 5.40 11.74
CA HIS A 232 -8.49 6.34 11.03
C HIS A 232 -7.69 7.01 9.90
N PRO A 233 -8.29 7.29 8.73
CA PRO A 233 -7.58 7.87 7.59
C PRO A 233 -6.86 9.19 7.90
N ASP A 234 -7.43 10.02 8.77
CA ASP A 234 -6.78 11.26 9.23
C ASP A 234 -5.52 11.00 10.06
N LEU A 235 -5.51 9.96 10.88
CA LEU A 235 -4.32 9.54 11.61
C LEU A 235 -3.23 9.06 10.65
N VAL A 236 -3.58 8.25 9.65
CA VAL A 236 -2.63 7.82 8.60
C VAL A 236 -2.06 9.03 7.85
N ARG A 237 -2.92 10.00 7.50
CA ARG A 237 -2.52 11.24 6.84
C ARG A 237 -1.58 12.06 7.72
N HIS A 238 -1.89 12.18 9.01
CA HIS A 238 -1.07 12.88 9.99
C HIS A 238 0.33 12.25 10.12
N ILE A 239 0.40 10.93 10.33
CA ILE A 239 1.67 10.18 10.37
C ILE A 239 2.50 10.44 9.10
N ARG A 240 1.88 10.37 7.92
CA ARG A 240 2.60 10.56 6.65
C ARG A 240 3.11 11.98 6.44
N ARG A 241 2.35 13.00 6.87
CA ARG A 241 2.75 14.40 6.83
C ARG A 241 3.97 14.66 7.73
N HIS A 242 4.03 13.97 8.86
CA HIS A 242 5.09 14.14 9.86
C HIS A 242 6.15 13.04 9.84
N ARG A 243 6.12 12.09 8.89
CA ARG A 243 7.02 10.92 8.88
C ARG A 243 8.50 11.30 8.96
N ASP A 244 8.87 12.43 8.37
CA ASP A 244 10.25 12.93 8.33
C ASP A 244 10.70 13.41 9.72
N SER A 245 9.84 14.12 10.46
CA SER A 245 10.13 14.54 11.83
C SER A 245 10.04 13.37 12.82
N LEU A 246 9.13 12.43 12.60
CA LEU A 246 8.96 11.22 13.41
C LEU A 246 10.15 10.25 13.29
N THR A 247 10.94 10.32 12.22
CA THR A 247 12.06 9.40 11.93
C THR A 247 13.38 10.13 11.68
N ASN A 248 13.51 11.37 12.16
CA ASN A 248 14.75 12.14 12.01
C ASN A 248 15.95 11.46 12.72
N ILE A 249 17.16 11.97 12.52
CA ILE A 249 18.39 11.37 13.07
C ILE A 249 18.34 11.28 14.60
N ALA A 250 17.80 12.30 15.28
CA ALA A 250 17.68 12.29 16.74
C ALA A 250 16.75 11.17 17.22
N ARG A 251 15.56 11.02 16.61
CA ARG A 251 14.60 9.95 16.94
C ARG A 251 15.17 8.55 16.69
N ARG A 252 15.99 8.37 15.64
CA ARG A 252 16.65 7.08 15.36
C ARG A 252 17.75 6.72 16.37
N ARG A 253 18.46 7.75 16.86
CA ARG A 253 19.54 7.59 17.84
C ARG A 253 19.06 7.54 19.29
N ASP A 254 17.81 7.88 19.52
CA ASP A 254 17.18 7.79 20.83
C ASP A 254 17.04 6.33 21.29
N ALA A 255 17.38 6.08 22.56
CA ALA A 255 17.39 4.73 23.13
C ALA A 255 15.96 4.21 23.34
N ASP A 256 15.02 5.08 23.69
CA ASP A 256 13.63 4.69 23.97
C ASP A 256 12.92 4.30 22.70
N ASN A 257 13.14 5.03 21.61
CA ASN A 257 12.67 4.67 20.28
C ASN A 257 13.20 3.29 19.84
N ARG A 258 14.49 3.00 20.05
CA ARG A 258 15.05 1.67 19.73
C ARG A 258 14.41 0.58 20.59
N ARG A 259 14.26 0.82 21.90
CA ARG A 259 13.59 -0.13 22.81
C ARG A 259 12.15 -0.39 22.38
N ALA A 260 11.41 0.65 22.00
CA ALA A 260 10.03 0.54 21.55
C ALA A 260 9.91 -0.22 20.22
N PHE A 261 10.82 0.03 19.27
CA PHE A 261 10.87 -0.75 18.02
C PHE A 261 11.18 -2.23 18.28
N LEU A 262 12.17 -2.53 19.13
CA LEU A 262 12.48 -3.91 19.52
C LEU A 262 11.32 -4.58 20.28
N ALA A 263 10.62 -3.85 21.14
CA ALA A 263 9.44 -4.36 21.84
C ALA A 263 8.30 -4.73 20.87
N LEU A 264 8.13 -3.98 19.77
CA LEU A 264 7.17 -4.32 18.72
C LEU A 264 7.54 -5.64 18.01
N LEU A 265 8.84 -5.87 17.76
CA LEU A 265 9.36 -7.11 17.18
C LEU A 265 9.32 -8.29 18.17
N ALA A 266 9.22 -8.02 19.48
CA ALA A 266 9.18 -9.03 20.52
C ALA A 266 7.80 -9.68 20.74
N GLN A 267 6.84 -9.43 19.84
CA GLN A 267 5.45 -9.91 19.96
C GLN A 267 5.11 -10.91 18.84
N PRO A 268 5.71 -12.12 18.86
CA PRO A 268 5.55 -13.11 17.81
C PRO A 268 4.08 -13.46 17.58
N GLY A 269 3.68 -13.56 16.31
CA GLY A 269 2.30 -13.79 15.90
C GLY A 269 1.50 -12.51 15.61
N ASN A 270 2.07 -11.34 15.93
CA ASN A 270 1.44 -10.04 15.72
C ASN A 270 2.42 -8.97 15.19
N VAL A 271 3.60 -9.33 14.67
CA VAL A 271 4.62 -8.38 14.20
C VAL A 271 4.31 -7.86 12.79
N HIS A 272 4.00 -8.76 11.85
CA HIS A 272 3.76 -8.47 10.45
C HIS A 272 2.70 -7.38 10.22
N PRO A 273 1.50 -7.41 10.85
CA PRO A 273 0.48 -6.40 10.59
C PRO A 273 0.97 -4.98 10.89
N GLN A 274 1.77 -4.80 11.93
CA GLN A 274 2.30 -3.49 12.30
C GLN A 274 3.49 -3.11 11.43
N LEU A 275 4.42 -4.02 11.19
CA LEU A 275 5.59 -3.77 10.34
C LEU A 275 5.19 -3.44 8.89
N ALA A 276 4.16 -4.11 8.37
CA ALA A 276 3.57 -3.80 7.07
C ALA A 276 2.98 -2.39 7.03
N ARG A 277 2.31 -1.92 8.10
CA ARG A 277 1.82 -0.53 8.22
C ARG A 277 2.96 0.48 8.31
N ILE A 278 3.97 0.21 9.14
CA ILE A 278 5.17 1.04 9.28
C ILE A 278 5.85 1.21 7.90
N HIS A 279 5.96 0.13 7.13
CA HIS A 279 6.46 0.16 5.76
C HIS A 279 5.54 0.95 4.81
N GLN A 280 4.23 0.67 4.84
CA GLN A 280 3.23 1.32 4.00
C GLN A 280 3.15 2.84 4.22
N TYR A 281 3.32 3.30 5.47
CA TYR A 281 3.31 4.71 5.84
C TYR A 281 4.65 5.41 5.57
N GLY A 282 5.65 4.64 5.15
CA GLY A 282 6.98 5.12 4.81
C GLY A 282 7.84 5.48 6.02
N LEU A 283 7.57 4.87 7.17
CA LEU A 283 8.38 5.01 8.37
C LEU A 283 9.55 4.02 8.36
N LEU A 284 9.36 2.81 7.83
CA LEU A 284 10.37 1.74 7.93
C LEU A 284 11.70 2.12 7.26
N TYR A 285 11.67 2.51 5.99
CA TYR A 285 12.87 2.89 5.25
C TYR A 285 13.51 4.19 5.75
N ARG A 286 12.78 5.02 6.50
CA ARG A 286 13.35 6.21 7.13
C ARG A 286 14.01 5.88 8.44
N TYR A 287 13.39 5.00 9.23
CA TYR A 287 13.93 4.51 10.49
C TYR A 287 15.16 3.63 10.27
N ILE A 288 15.12 2.74 9.27
CA ILE A 288 16.22 1.88 8.81
C ILE A 288 16.57 2.27 7.36
N PRO A 289 17.51 3.21 7.15
CA PRO A 289 17.86 3.69 5.80
C PRO A 289 18.27 2.62 4.81
N ALA A 290 18.93 1.55 5.28
CA ALA A 290 19.32 0.43 4.43
C ALA A 290 18.09 -0.21 3.74
N PHE A 291 16.92 -0.17 4.38
CA PHE A 291 15.68 -0.70 3.82
C PHE A 291 15.18 0.10 2.60
N ALA A 292 15.58 1.37 2.47
CA ALA A 292 15.26 2.18 1.29
C ALA A 292 15.86 1.59 0.01
N HIS A 293 17.01 0.93 0.10
CA HIS A 293 17.73 0.36 -1.05
C HIS A 293 17.01 -0.86 -1.65
N ILE A 294 16.37 -1.65 -0.80
CA ILE A 294 15.64 -2.86 -1.19
C ILE A 294 14.15 -2.60 -1.49
N THR A 295 13.65 -1.40 -1.16
CA THR A 295 12.23 -1.04 -1.38
C THR A 295 11.91 -0.96 -2.87
N GLY A 296 11.02 -1.84 -3.35
CA GLY A 296 10.63 -1.92 -4.75
C GLY A 296 11.72 -2.48 -5.67
N ARG A 297 12.78 -3.09 -5.11
CA ARG A 297 13.83 -3.76 -5.86
C ARG A 297 13.34 -5.15 -6.25
N MET A 298 13.28 -5.42 -7.54
CA MET A 298 13.01 -6.76 -8.10
C MET A 298 14.36 -7.43 -8.38
N GLN A 299 14.41 -8.75 -8.19
CA GLN A 299 15.54 -9.56 -8.63
C GLN A 299 15.09 -10.35 -9.85
N TYR A 300 15.84 -10.22 -10.94
CA TYR A 300 15.54 -10.93 -12.17
C TYR A 300 16.06 -12.37 -12.11
N ASP A 301 15.28 -13.28 -11.52
CA ASP A 301 15.49 -14.73 -11.64
C ASP A 301 14.18 -15.53 -11.46
N LEU A 302 14.26 -16.85 -11.65
CA LEU A 302 13.12 -17.77 -11.65
C LEU A 302 12.60 -18.10 -10.23
N PHE A 303 13.28 -17.67 -9.16
CA PHE A 303 12.98 -18.06 -7.79
C PHE A 303 12.31 -16.95 -6.97
N HIS A 304 12.46 -15.67 -7.34
CA HIS A 304 11.98 -14.55 -6.53
C HIS A 304 10.58 -14.04 -6.90
N GLN A 305 9.53 -14.58 -6.29
CA GLN A 305 8.14 -14.13 -6.58
C GLN A 305 7.78 -12.69 -6.16
N TYR A 306 8.62 -12.03 -5.35
CA TYR A 306 8.35 -10.74 -4.71
C TYR A 306 9.53 -9.78 -4.88
N THR A 307 9.25 -8.47 -4.82
CA THR A 307 10.31 -7.48 -4.58
C THR A 307 10.97 -7.74 -3.23
N VAL A 308 12.24 -7.38 -3.05
CA VAL A 308 13.05 -7.74 -1.87
C VAL A 308 12.40 -7.28 -0.55
N ASP A 309 11.82 -6.08 -0.52
CA ASP A 309 11.06 -5.60 0.64
C ASP A 309 9.80 -6.43 0.92
N GLN A 310 9.05 -6.81 -0.13
CA GLN A 310 7.86 -7.65 0.03
C GLN A 310 8.21 -9.08 0.41
N HIS A 311 9.31 -9.63 -0.11
CA HIS A 311 9.86 -10.91 0.30
C HIS A 311 10.18 -10.90 1.80
N THR A 312 10.86 -9.85 2.26
CA THR A 312 11.19 -9.66 3.69
C THR A 312 9.92 -9.60 4.54
N LEU A 313 8.90 -8.84 4.14
CA LEU A 313 7.63 -8.79 4.86
C LEU A 313 6.88 -10.13 4.84
N LYS A 314 6.97 -10.91 3.75
CA LYS A 314 6.36 -12.24 3.64
C LYS A 314 7.04 -13.26 4.55
N LEU A 315 8.35 -13.16 4.74
CA LEU A 315 9.08 -13.93 5.74
C LEU A 315 8.56 -13.61 7.16
N ILE A 316 8.41 -12.33 7.49
CA ILE A 316 7.85 -11.90 8.80
C ILE A 316 6.41 -12.40 8.99
N GLU A 317 5.56 -12.35 7.95
CA GLU A 317 4.21 -12.92 7.99
C GLU A 317 4.24 -14.44 8.24
N THR A 318 5.18 -15.13 7.61
CA THR A 318 5.35 -16.57 7.76
C THR A 318 5.78 -16.93 9.18
N LEU A 319 6.73 -16.18 9.76
CA LEU A 319 7.12 -16.33 11.15
C LEU A 319 5.94 -16.12 12.11
N ASP A 320 5.16 -15.05 11.92
CA ASP A 320 3.96 -14.80 12.73
C ASP A 320 2.96 -15.96 12.68
N ARG A 321 2.74 -16.53 11.49
CA ARG A 321 1.83 -17.67 11.32
C ARG A 321 2.36 -18.93 12.00
N MET A 322 3.65 -19.22 11.86
CA MET A 322 4.28 -20.43 12.41
C MET A 322 4.40 -20.42 13.94
N VAL A 323 4.18 -19.28 14.61
CA VAL A 323 4.06 -19.25 16.08
C VAL A 323 2.85 -20.08 16.56
N ARG A 324 1.84 -20.24 15.71
CA ARG A 324 0.69 -21.11 15.98
C ARG A 324 1.04 -22.55 15.56
N PRO A 325 0.46 -23.57 16.22
CA PRO A 325 0.69 -24.96 15.85
C PRO A 325 0.43 -25.19 14.35
N ASP A 326 1.44 -25.71 13.65
CA ASP A 326 1.37 -26.08 12.24
C ASP A 326 1.63 -27.59 12.12
N PRO A 327 0.65 -28.40 11.71
CA PRO A 327 0.83 -29.85 11.52
C PRO A 327 1.92 -30.21 10.52
N ALA A 328 2.22 -29.34 9.55
CA ALA A 328 3.28 -29.58 8.57
C ALA A 328 4.68 -29.35 9.16
N TYR A 329 4.81 -28.50 10.18
CA TYR A 329 6.09 -28.11 10.79
C TYR A 329 6.00 -28.00 12.32
N PRO A 330 5.65 -29.07 13.04
CA PRO A 330 5.35 -29.01 14.48
C PRO A 330 6.56 -28.61 15.33
N GLU A 331 7.75 -29.07 14.97
CA GLU A 331 8.99 -28.73 15.67
C GLU A 331 9.37 -27.25 15.51
N ALA A 332 9.26 -26.73 14.29
CA ALA A 332 9.53 -25.31 14.02
C ALA A 332 8.54 -24.41 14.77
N ALA A 333 7.25 -24.78 14.79
CA ALA A 333 6.23 -24.04 15.53
C ALA A 333 6.52 -24.04 17.05
N ALA A 334 6.90 -25.19 17.60
CA ALA A 334 7.27 -25.32 19.01
C ALA A 334 8.53 -24.49 19.36
N LEU A 335 9.54 -24.49 18.50
CA LEU A 335 10.75 -23.68 18.69
C LEU A 335 10.46 -22.18 18.62
N LEU A 336 9.65 -21.74 17.67
CA LEU A 336 9.26 -20.33 17.52
C LEU A 336 8.42 -19.84 18.70
N ALA A 337 7.45 -20.63 19.14
CA ALA A 337 6.59 -20.29 20.28
C ALA A 337 7.38 -20.15 21.59
N ASN A 338 8.46 -20.93 21.76
CA ASN A 338 9.29 -20.95 22.97
C ASN A 338 10.62 -20.20 22.82
N HIS A 339 10.82 -19.46 21.72
CA HIS A 339 12.10 -18.80 21.46
C HIS A 339 12.37 -17.71 22.51
N LYS A 340 13.53 -17.76 23.19
CA LYS A 340 13.86 -16.85 24.30
C LYS A 340 13.98 -15.38 23.87
N ASN A 341 14.38 -15.12 22.62
CA ASN A 341 14.67 -13.77 22.12
C ASN A 341 13.93 -13.50 20.78
N PRO A 342 12.59 -13.45 20.77
CA PRO A 342 11.82 -13.32 19.53
C PRO A 342 12.20 -12.06 18.75
N ALA A 343 12.47 -10.94 19.43
CA ALA A 343 12.92 -9.71 18.78
C ALA A 343 14.17 -9.89 17.91
N LEU A 344 15.14 -10.72 18.34
CA LEU A 344 16.37 -10.96 17.59
C LEU A 344 16.11 -11.77 16.32
N LEU A 345 15.22 -12.77 16.39
CA LEU A 345 14.80 -13.55 15.23
C LEU A 345 14.10 -12.67 14.18
N TYR A 346 13.14 -11.85 14.61
CA TYR A 346 12.42 -10.95 13.70
C TYR A 346 13.34 -9.86 13.15
N LEU A 347 14.34 -9.41 13.93
CA LEU A 347 15.36 -8.50 13.45
C LEU A 347 16.26 -9.18 12.41
N ALA A 348 16.71 -10.42 12.64
CA ALA A 348 17.48 -11.18 11.66
C ALA A 348 16.69 -11.36 10.36
N ALA A 349 15.40 -11.74 10.46
CA ALA A 349 14.51 -11.83 9.30
C ALA A 349 14.35 -10.49 8.57
N LEU A 350 14.30 -9.36 9.28
CA LEU A 350 14.22 -8.03 8.67
C LEU A 350 15.51 -7.64 7.92
N PHE A 351 16.66 -8.14 8.35
CA PHE A 351 17.98 -7.79 7.80
C PHE A 351 18.57 -8.85 6.85
N HIS A 352 17.97 -10.04 6.72
CA HIS A 352 18.56 -11.18 6.01
C HIS A 352 18.96 -10.87 4.56
N ASP A 353 18.18 -10.04 3.88
CA ASP A 353 18.35 -9.70 2.45
C ASP A 353 18.71 -8.22 2.24
N ILE A 354 19.06 -7.50 3.32
CA ILE A 354 19.28 -6.04 3.26
C ILE A 354 20.48 -5.65 2.38
N GLY A 355 21.43 -6.57 2.21
CA GLY A 355 22.64 -6.42 1.41
C GLY A 355 22.41 -6.53 -0.10
N LYS A 356 21.24 -7.02 -0.55
CA LYS A 356 20.95 -7.26 -1.96
C LYS A 356 21.09 -5.97 -2.78
N GLY A 357 22.06 -5.98 -3.70
CA GLY A 357 22.35 -4.84 -4.59
C GLY A 357 23.59 -4.03 -4.22
N TYR A 358 24.32 -4.41 -3.16
CA TYR A 358 25.66 -3.88 -2.85
C TYR A 358 26.78 -4.71 -3.53
N ASP A 359 28.04 -4.29 -3.39
CA ASP A 359 29.21 -5.08 -3.78
C ASP A 359 29.52 -6.17 -2.73
N GLY A 360 29.84 -7.40 -3.16
CA GLY A 360 30.29 -8.51 -2.29
C GLY A 360 29.33 -9.70 -2.23
N ASP A 361 29.71 -10.76 -1.50
CA ASP A 361 28.79 -11.84 -1.11
C ASP A 361 27.85 -11.30 -0.02
N HIS A 362 26.55 -11.61 -0.09
CA HIS A 362 25.49 -10.95 0.70
C HIS A 362 24.97 -11.82 1.83
#